data_AF-F9VRF0-F1
#
_entry.id   AF-F9VRF0-F1
#
_cell.length_a   1.000
_cell.length_b   1.000
_cell.length_c   1.000
_cell.angle_alpha   90.00
_cell.angle_beta   90.00
_cell.angle_gamma   90.00
#
_symmetry.space_group_name_H-M   'P 1'
#
loop_
_entity.id
_entity.type
_entity.pdbx_description
1 polymer ?
#
loop_
_entity_poly.entity_id
_entity_poly.type
_entity_poly.pdbx_seq_one_letter_code
_entity_poly.pdbx_strand_id
1 'polypeptide(L)'
;MANPFSTSRYIAFAAIIVAFLAVFRADTARRKLALAVGAIVGILYIYPLATWFKRDSVRGRERDSFADMFLTVDFDGFQQIVNTMVHVRESGIGFGSHVLAALLFFVPRRFWEGKAEPASLEVAASRGYSFENLSMPIWSELYLDLGIVGVIIGLFAYGYFSSRLDIHYSCSPNSLMGELCVIVAGCQFGLLRGPLGAQIVFLGAAVVLGVLVFGRNPFGIDKIRERYSRVESHDSR
;
A
#
# COMPACT_ATOMS: atom_id res chain seq x y z
N MET A 1 10.15 -2.07 25.75
CA MET A 1 10.91 -0.81 25.65
C MET A 1 11.59 -0.81 24.28
N ALA A 2 11.05 -0.06 23.31
CA ALA A 2 11.58 -0.02 21.95
C ALA A 2 12.82 0.89 21.92
N ASN A 3 13.99 0.32 21.61
CA ASN A 3 15.22 1.07 21.46
C ASN A 3 15.16 1.88 20.15
N PRO A 4 15.13 3.23 20.20
CA PRO A 4 14.97 4.07 19.00
C PRO A 4 16.13 3.99 18.01
N PHE A 5 17.27 3.39 18.40
CA PHE A 5 18.39 3.12 17.50
C PHE A 5 18.40 1.69 16.92
N SER A 6 17.61 0.76 17.48
CA SER A 6 17.47 -0.62 16.97
C SER A 6 16.08 -0.92 16.38
N THR A 7 15.15 0.04 16.43
CA THR A 7 13.85 -0.09 15.79
C THR A 7 13.98 0.34 14.33
N SER A 8 13.43 -0.46 13.41
CA SER A 8 13.61 -0.35 11.95
C SER A 8 13.60 1.10 11.47
N ARG A 9 14.61 1.50 10.69
CA ARG A 9 14.77 2.83 10.04
C ARG A 9 13.45 3.44 9.53
N TYR A 10 12.54 2.57 9.09
CA TYR A 10 11.16 2.86 8.74
C TYR A 10 10.40 3.78 9.73
N ILE A 11 10.48 3.57 11.06
CA ILE A 11 9.70 4.36 12.03
C ILE A 11 10.25 5.79 12.15
N ALA A 12 11.57 5.96 12.17
CA ALA A 12 12.20 7.28 12.20
C ALA A 12 11.93 8.05 10.90
N PHE A 13 12.04 7.40 9.74
CA PHE A 13 11.68 7.99 8.46
C PHE A 13 10.19 8.34 8.38
N ALA A 14 9.30 7.45 8.84
CA ALA A 14 7.86 7.71 8.89
C ALA A 14 7.55 8.91 9.79
N ALA A 15 8.17 9.01 10.97
CA ALA A 15 7.97 10.15 11.86
C ALA A 15 8.45 11.47 11.24
N ILE A 16 9.61 11.48 10.56
CA ILE A 16 10.13 12.65 9.86
C ILE A 16 9.21 13.04 8.69
N ILE A 17 8.73 12.06 7.91
CA ILE A 17 7.82 12.31 6.78
C ILE A 17 6.48 12.85 7.30
N VAL A 18 5.94 12.30 8.38
CA VAL A 18 4.69 12.79 8.99
C VAL A 18 4.87 14.21 9.51
N ALA A 19 5.96 14.50 10.22
CA ALA A 19 6.27 15.86 10.68
C ALA A 19 6.45 16.82 9.50
N PHE A 20 7.15 16.40 8.45
CA PHE A 20 7.34 17.18 7.24
C PHE A 20 6.00 17.47 6.54
N LEU A 21 5.12 16.48 6.36
CA LEU A 21 3.80 16.66 5.74
C LEU A 21 2.83 17.46 6.62
N ALA A 22 2.97 17.40 7.95
CA ALA A 22 2.18 18.20 8.88
C ALA A 22 2.52 19.69 8.78
N VAL A 23 3.80 20.03 8.56
CA VAL A 23 4.26 21.40 8.36
C VAL A 23 4.05 21.85 6.92
N PHE A 24 4.32 20.97 5.96
CA PHE A 24 4.26 21.26 4.53
C PHE A 24 2.90 20.85 3.96
N ARG A 25 1.91 21.73 4.14
CA ARG A 25 0.58 21.53 3.56
C ARG A 25 0.63 21.64 2.03
N ALA A 26 0.36 20.52 1.37
CA ALA A 26 0.35 20.40 -0.09
C ALA A 26 -1.00 20.85 -0.68
N ASP A 27 -1.41 22.09 -0.41
CA ASP A 27 -2.76 22.55 -0.75
C ASP A 27 -2.94 22.86 -2.24
N THR A 28 -1.84 23.11 -2.96
CA THR A 28 -1.85 23.47 -4.40
C THR A 28 -1.37 22.32 -5.27
N ALA A 29 -1.96 22.14 -6.46
CA ALA A 29 -1.57 21.11 -7.44
C ALA A 29 -0.06 21.13 -7.76
N ARG A 30 0.55 22.32 -7.88
CA ARG A 30 2.00 22.48 -8.09
C ARG A 30 2.85 21.94 -6.92
N ARG A 31 2.39 22.13 -5.68
CA ARG A 31 3.08 21.62 -4.47
C ARG A 31 2.94 20.10 -4.35
N LYS A 32 1.75 19.56 -4.65
CA LYS A 32 1.52 18.11 -4.73
C LYS A 32 2.42 17.47 -5.81
N LEU A 33 2.50 18.09 -6.98
CA LEU A 33 3.39 17.63 -8.06
C LEU A 33 4.87 17.69 -7.64
N ALA A 34 5.31 18.81 -7.05
CA ALA A 34 6.69 18.95 -6.57
C ALA A 34 7.05 17.90 -5.51
N LEU A 35 6.13 17.60 -4.59
CA LEU A 35 6.31 16.53 -3.60
C LEU A 35 6.38 15.15 -4.25
N ALA A 36 5.51 14.86 -5.21
CA ALA A 36 5.52 13.59 -5.93
C ALA A 36 6.82 13.40 -6.73
N VAL A 37 7.24 14.42 -7.48
CA VAL A 37 8.51 14.42 -8.23
C VAL A 37 9.70 14.30 -7.28
N GLY A 38 9.70 15.06 -6.18
CA GLY A 38 10.74 14.98 -5.15
C GLY A 38 10.86 13.60 -4.51
N ALA A 39 9.72 12.95 -4.24
CA ALA A 39 9.69 11.58 -3.72
C ALA A 39 10.26 10.58 -4.74
N ILE A 40 9.90 10.71 -6.02
CA ILE A 40 10.42 9.86 -7.10
C ILE A 40 11.94 10.02 -7.22
N VAL A 41 12.43 11.26 -7.27
CA VAL A 41 13.88 11.55 -7.35
C VAL A 41 14.59 11.03 -6.09
N GLY A 42 13.98 11.19 -4.92
CA GLY A 42 14.48 10.67 -3.65
C GLY A 42 14.67 9.15 -3.67
N ILE A 43 13.65 8.42 -4.15
CA ILE A 43 13.67 6.96 -4.18
C ILE A 43 14.60 6.43 -5.28
N LEU A 44 14.63 7.04 -6.46
CA LEU A 44 15.40 6.53 -7.61
C LEU A 44 16.86 6.97 -7.63
N TYR A 45 17.21 8.09 -6.99
CA TYR A 45 18.56 8.63 -7.01
C TYR A 45 19.17 8.76 -5.62
N ILE A 46 18.48 9.44 -4.69
CA ILE A 46 19.05 9.72 -3.37
C ILE A 46 19.25 8.44 -2.57
N TYR A 47 18.27 7.52 -2.57
CA TYR A 47 18.37 6.27 -1.81
C TYR A 47 19.44 5.30 -2.35
N PRO A 48 19.48 4.97 -3.66
CA PRO A 48 20.56 4.16 -4.22
C PRO A 48 21.94 4.77 -3.98
N LEU A 49 22.08 6.08 -4.15
CA LEU A 49 23.34 6.78 -3.94
C LEU A 49 23.79 6.71 -2.47
N ALA A 50 22.89 6.96 -1.51
CA ALA A 50 23.17 6.84 -0.09
C ALA A 50 23.56 5.39 0.29
N THR A 51 22.92 4.40 -0.33
CA THR A 51 23.22 2.98 -0.12
C THR A 51 24.57 2.59 -0.71
N TRP A 52 24.92 3.14 -1.87
CA TRP A 52 26.22 2.95 -2.52
C TRP A 52 27.36 3.48 -1.65
N PHE A 53 27.29 4.74 -1.19
CA PHE A 53 28.29 5.32 -0.29
C PHE A 53 28.43 4.57 1.04
N LYS A 54 27.33 4.03 1.57
CA LYS A 54 27.35 3.23 2.78
C LYS A 54 28.04 1.87 2.60
N ARG A 55 28.00 1.27 1.42
CA ARG A 55 28.62 -0.03 1.15
C ARG A 55 30.11 0.10 0.88
N ASP A 56 30.48 1.13 0.14
CA ASP A 56 31.88 1.42 -0.22
C ASP A 56 32.74 1.73 1.02
N SER A 57 32.14 2.41 2.01
CA SER A 57 32.80 2.70 3.29
C SER A 57 33.01 1.48 4.19
N VAL A 58 32.31 0.36 3.97
CA VAL A 58 32.32 -0.83 4.85
C VAL A 58 33.05 -2.03 4.23
N ARG A 59 33.14 -2.11 2.91
CA ARG A 59 33.78 -3.24 2.20
C ARG A 59 34.62 -2.72 1.05
N GLY A 60 35.93 -2.60 1.25
CA GLY A 60 36.90 -2.30 0.19
C GLY A 60 37.05 -3.45 -0.82
N ARG A 61 35.97 -3.85 -1.50
CA ARG A 61 35.99 -4.88 -2.54
C ARG A 61 34.96 -4.59 -3.64
N GLU A 62 35.50 -4.54 -4.87
CA GLU A 62 34.93 -4.47 -6.22
C GLU A 62 33.79 -3.46 -6.47
N ARG A 63 33.94 -2.70 -7.57
CA ARG A 63 33.00 -1.66 -8.04
C ARG A 63 31.67 -2.31 -8.39
N ASP A 64 30.78 -2.45 -7.43
CA ASP A 64 29.36 -2.60 -7.69
C ASP A 64 28.93 -1.38 -8.54
N SER A 65 28.39 -1.65 -9.73
CA SER A 65 27.83 -0.62 -10.58
C SER A 65 26.64 0.03 -9.87
N PHE A 66 26.32 1.29 -10.19
CA PHE A 66 25.09 1.93 -9.70
C PHE A 66 23.84 1.09 -10.04
N ALA A 67 23.88 0.34 -11.14
CA ALA A 67 22.81 -0.57 -11.54
C ALA A 67 22.60 -1.74 -10.55
N ASP A 68 23.66 -2.21 -9.89
CA ASP A 68 23.59 -3.34 -8.96
C ASP A 68 22.83 -2.98 -7.67
N MET A 69 22.65 -1.67 -7.39
CA MET A 69 21.80 -1.20 -6.30
C MET A 69 20.33 -1.61 -6.49
N PHE A 70 19.84 -1.69 -7.74
CA PHE A 70 18.48 -2.13 -8.05
C PHE A 70 18.29 -3.66 -7.91
N LEU A 71 19.38 -4.41 -7.82
CA LEU A 71 19.37 -5.85 -7.57
C LEU A 71 19.37 -6.19 -6.07
N THR A 72 19.33 -5.18 -5.21
CA THR A 72 19.30 -5.39 -3.75
C THR A 72 17.89 -5.69 -3.26
N VAL A 73 17.80 -6.31 -2.07
CA VAL A 73 16.53 -6.62 -1.38
C VAL A 73 15.64 -5.40 -1.20
N ASP A 74 16.22 -4.20 -1.12
CA ASP A 74 15.45 -2.95 -0.97
C ASP A 74 14.60 -2.61 -2.22
N PHE A 75 14.95 -3.19 -3.37
CA PHE A 75 14.27 -3.04 -4.67
C PHE A 75 13.62 -4.34 -5.16
N ASP A 76 13.26 -5.23 -4.24
CA ASP A 76 12.60 -6.52 -4.51
C ASP A 76 11.35 -6.39 -5.39
N GLY A 77 10.59 -5.29 -5.28
CA GLY A 77 9.40 -5.04 -6.09
C GLY A 77 9.68 -4.93 -7.59
N PHE A 78 10.82 -4.34 -7.97
CA PHE A 78 11.23 -4.28 -9.38
C PHE A 78 11.64 -5.67 -9.88
N GLN A 79 12.41 -6.40 -9.08
CA GLN A 79 12.82 -7.77 -9.41
C GLN A 79 11.60 -8.67 -9.58
N GLN A 80 10.57 -8.49 -8.77
CA GLN A 80 9.35 -9.28 -8.85
C GLN A 80 8.53 -9.00 -10.11
N ILE A 81 8.54 -7.77 -10.64
CA ILE A 81 7.98 -7.48 -11.97
C ILE A 81 8.69 -8.32 -13.04
N VAL A 82 10.03 -8.28 -13.06
CA VAL A 82 10.84 -9.02 -14.04
C VAL A 82 10.67 -10.52 -13.88
N ASN A 83 10.64 -11.00 -12.63
CA ASN A 83 10.48 -12.43 -12.33
C ASN A 83 9.12 -12.94 -12.81
N THR A 84 8.07 -12.15 -12.59
CA THR A 84 6.72 -12.46 -13.06
C THR A 84 6.67 -12.51 -14.59
N MET A 85 7.29 -11.55 -15.29
CA MET A 85 7.30 -11.55 -16.76
C MET A 85 7.93 -12.80 -17.36
N VAL A 86 9.05 -13.23 -16.80
CA VAL A 86 9.73 -14.43 -17.28
C VAL A 86 8.98 -15.70 -16.85
N HIS A 87 8.35 -15.73 -15.66
CA HIS A 87 7.47 -16.83 -15.26
C HIS A 87 6.28 -17.00 -16.21
N VAL A 88 5.59 -15.91 -16.55
CA VAL A 88 4.48 -15.91 -17.51
C VAL A 88 4.93 -16.35 -18.90
N ARG A 89 6.16 -15.99 -19.31
CA ARG A 89 6.73 -16.44 -20.58
C ARG A 89 6.98 -17.95 -20.61
N GLU A 90 7.34 -18.54 -19.48
CA GLU A 90 7.67 -19.97 -19.35
C GLU A 90 6.43 -20.84 -19.12
N SER A 91 5.50 -20.39 -18.27
CA SER A 91 4.37 -21.18 -17.77
C SER A 91 3.00 -20.72 -18.30
N GLY A 92 2.93 -19.55 -18.95
CA GLY A 92 1.67 -18.91 -19.33
C GLY A 92 1.05 -18.08 -18.21
N ILE A 93 -0.17 -17.58 -18.44
CA ILE A 93 -0.93 -16.81 -17.45
C ILE A 93 -1.74 -17.72 -16.50
N GLY A 94 -1.97 -17.26 -15.27
CA GLY A 94 -2.70 -17.98 -14.21
C GLY A 94 -4.23 -17.94 -14.31
N PHE A 95 -4.78 -17.35 -15.37
CA PHE A 95 -6.22 -17.22 -15.66
C PHE A 95 -7.09 -16.69 -14.50
N GLY A 96 -6.56 -15.76 -13.70
CA GLY A 96 -7.30 -15.13 -12.60
C GLY A 96 -7.39 -15.95 -11.31
N SER A 97 -6.65 -17.06 -11.21
CA SER A 97 -6.71 -17.94 -10.04
C SER A 97 -6.24 -17.26 -8.74
N HIS A 98 -5.19 -16.45 -8.78
CA HIS A 98 -4.67 -15.70 -7.63
C HIS A 98 -5.61 -14.56 -7.24
N VAL A 99 -6.07 -13.77 -8.21
CA VAL A 99 -7.02 -12.67 -8.03
C VAL A 99 -8.32 -13.20 -7.43
N LEU A 100 -8.84 -14.32 -7.95
CA LEU A 100 -10.05 -14.93 -7.42
C LEU A 100 -9.84 -15.47 -6.01
N ALA A 101 -8.71 -16.14 -5.74
CA ALA A 101 -8.38 -16.62 -4.41
C ALA A 101 -8.25 -15.48 -3.38
N ALA A 102 -7.69 -14.33 -3.80
CA ALA A 102 -7.56 -13.13 -2.98
C ALA A 102 -8.91 -12.45 -2.72
N LEU A 103 -9.78 -12.32 -3.73
CA LEU A 103 -11.12 -11.73 -3.56
C LEU A 103 -12.03 -12.62 -2.69
N LEU A 104 -11.91 -13.94 -2.85
CA LEU A 104 -12.61 -14.93 -2.05
C LEU A 104 -11.74 -15.42 -0.87
N PHE A 105 -10.95 -14.53 -0.26
CA PHE A 105 -10.06 -14.88 0.84
C PHE A 105 -10.82 -15.57 2.00
N PHE A 106 -12.08 -15.17 2.22
CA PHE A 106 -12.94 -15.67 3.29
C PHE A 106 -13.42 -17.12 3.08
N VAL A 107 -13.30 -17.68 1.87
CA VAL A 107 -13.63 -19.09 1.60
C VAL A 107 -12.48 -19.97 2.13
N PRO A 108 -12.74 -20.84 3.14
CA PRO A 108 -11.71 -21.71 3.69
C PRO A 108 -11.21 -22.75 2.68
N ARG A 109 -9.91 -23.07 2.71
CA ARG A 109 -9.28 -24.08 1.84
C ARG A 109 -9.94 -25.47 1.91
N ARG A 110 -10.56 -25.84 3.05
CA ARG A 110 -11.32 -27.10 3.20
C ARG A 110 -12.49 -27.25 2.23
N PHE A 111 -13.04 -26.14 1.72
CA PHE A 111 -14.14 -26.15 0.75
C PHE A 111 -13.67 -25.81 -0.67
N TRP A 112 -12.40 -25.45 -0.83
CA TRP A 112 -11.79 -25.12 -2.11
C TRP A 112 -10.32 -25.58 -2.09
N GLU A 113 -10.14 -26.88 -2.33
CA GLU A 113 -8.81 -27.51 -2.30
C GLU A 113 -7.86 -26.91 -3.35
N GLY A 114 -8.40 -26.53 -4.51
CA GLY A 114 -7.65 -25.85 -5.58
C GLY A 114 -7.49 -24.34 -5.42
N LYS A 115 -7.63 -23.78 -4.21
CA LYS A 115 -7.43 -22.35 -3.98
C LYS A 115 -5.96 -21.99 -4.17
N ALA A 116 -5.67 -21.00 -5.02
CA ALA A 116 -4.31 -20.56 -5.26
C ALA A 116 -3.63 -20.10 -3.94
N GLU A 117 -2.33 -20.35 -3.83
CA GLU A 117 -1.47 -19.72 -2.83
C GLU A 117 -1.19 -18.26 -3.26
N PRO A 118 -0.65 -17.39 -2.38
CA PRO A 118 -0.27 -16.05 -2.78
C PRO A 118 0.70 -16.07 -3.97
N ALA A 119 0.45 -15.24 -4.98
CA ALA A 119 1.24 -15.18 -6.21
C ALA A 119 2.75 -14.97 -5.98
N SER A 120 3.11 -14.27 -4.90
CA SER A 120 4.49 -14.07 -4.47
C SER A 120 5.24 -15.39 -4.27
N LEU A 121 4.57 -16.44 -3.79
CA LEU A 121 5.19 -17.74 -3.54
C LEU A 121 5.44 -18.50 -4.83
N GLU A 122 4.49 -18.46 -5.77
CA GLU A 122 4.64 -19.14 -7.07
C GLU A 122 5.82 -18.57 -7.87
N VAL A 123 5.90 -17.23 -7.95
CA VAL A 123 7.00 -16.56 -8.66
C VAL A 123 8.33 -16.69 -7.93
N ALA A 124 8.33 -16.78 -6.59
CA ALA A 124 9.53 -17.06 -5.81
C ALA A 124 10.05 -18.48 -6.04
N ALA A 125 9.14 -19.45 -6.05
CA ALA A 125 9.45 -20.86 -6.25
C ALA A 125 10.04 -21.11 -7.64
N SER A 126 9.52 -20.46 -8.69
CA SER A 126 10.08 -20.58 -10.04
C SER A 126 11.51 -20.05 -10.15
N ARG A 127 11.97 -19.24 -9.19
CA ARG A 127 13.35 -18.71 -9.10
C ARG A 127 14.22 -19.35 -8.05
N GLY A 128 13.73 -20.40 -7.38
CA GLY A 128 14.48 -21.10 -6.34
C GLY A 128 14.81 -20.21 -5.14
N TYR A 129 13.97 -19.21 -4.84
CA TYR A 129 14.14 -18.40 -3.65
C TYR A 129 13.86 -19.22 -2.39
N SER A 130 14.69 -19.05 -1.37
CA SER A 130 14.56 -19.72 -0.07
C SER A 130 13.71 -18.94 0.95
N PHE A 131 13.22 -17.77 0.56
CA PHE A 131 12.44 -16.88 1.41
C PHE A 131 11.14 -16.48 0.73
N GLU A 132 10.09 -16.38 1.53
CA GLU A 132 8.71 -16.24 1.05
C GLU A 132 8.14 -14.83 1.26
N ASN A 133 8.81 -14.01 2.08
CA ASN A 133 8.42 -12.63 2.35
C ASN A 133 8.93 -11.69 1.26
N LEU A 134 8.30 -11.77 0.08
CA LEU A 134 8.60 -10.94 -1.07
C LEU A 134 7.47 -9.95 -1.32
N SER A 135 7.82 -8.77 -1.81
CA SER A 135 6.83 -7.91 -2.46
C SER A 135 6.22 -8.62 -3.68
N MET A 136 5.02 -8.18 -4.05
CA MET A 136 4.37 -8.59 -5.28
C MET A 136 3.44 -7.43 -5.65
N PRO A 137 3.92 -6.46 -6.44
CA PRO A 137 3.11 -5.31 -6.79
C PRO A 137 1.83 -5.73 -7.50
N ILE A 138 0.74 -4.99 -7.29
CA ILE A 138 -0.58 -5.37 -7.84
C ILE A 138 -0.56 -5.51 -9.37
N TRP A 139 0.21 -4.71 -10.09
CA TRP A 139 0.34 -4.82 -11.54
C TRP A 139 1.12 -6.06 -11.97
N SER A 140 2.04 -6.58 -11.15
CA SER A 140 2.69 -7.86 -11.42
C SER A 140 1.71 -9.00 -11.26
N GLU A 141 0.92 -9.01 -10.18
CA GLU A 141 -0.07 -10.07 -9.93
C GLU A 141 -1.21 -10.06 -10.96
N LEU A 142 -1.69 -8.88 -11.34
CA LEU A 142 -2.65 -8.75 -12.45
C LEU A 142 -2.06 -9.24 -13.79
N TYR A 143 -0.77 -9.00 -14.02
CA TYR A 143 -0.09 -9.49 -15.22
C TYR A 143 0.08 -11.01 -15.19
N LEU A 144 0.45 -11.58 -14.04
CA LEU A 144 0.56 -13.03 -13.84
C LEU A 144 -0.74 -13.74 -14.19
N ASP A 145 -1.87 -13.19 -13.72
CA ASP A 145 -3.16 -13.86 -13.83
C ASP A 145 -3.92 -13.57 -15.12
N LEU A 146 -3.86 -12.34 -15.62
CA LEU A 146 -4.74 -11.85 -16.68
C LEU A 146 -3.95 -11.16 -17.81
N GLY A 147 -2.62 -11.23 -17.77
CA GLY A 147 -1.74 -10.57 -18.73
C GLY A 147 -1.88 -9.05 -18.72
N ILE A 148 -1.42 -8.41 -19.80
CA ILE A 148 -1.44 -6.95 -19.93
C ILE A 148 -2.86 -6.37 -19.90
N VAL A 149 -3.85 -7.13 -20.41
CA VAL A 149 -5.26 -6.72 -20.40
C VAL A 149 -5.77 -6.58 -18.97
N GLY A 150 -5.45 -7.55 -18.10
CA GLY A 150 -5.78 -7.48 -16.68
C GLY A 150 -5.15 -6.31 -15.96
N VAL A 151 -3.90 -5.97 -16.29
CA VAL A 151 -3.22 -4.79 -15.73
C VAL A 151 -3.97 -3.51 -16.09
N ILE A 152 -4.30 -3.32 -17.37
CA ILE A 152 -5.01 -2.13 -17.84
C ILE A 152 -6.37 -2.01 -17.16
N ILE A 153 -7.17 -3.07 -17.17
CA ILE A 153 -8.51 -3.07 -16.57
C ILE A 153 -8.43 -2.87 -15.06
N GLY A 154 -7.53 -3.60 -14.38
CA GLY A 154 -7.39 -3.55 -12.93
C GLY A 154 -6.91 -2.20 -12.43
N LEU A 155 -5.92 -1.58 -13.09
CA LEU A 155 -5.45 -0.25 -12.70
C LEU A 155 -6.47 0.85 -13.04
N PHE A 156 -7.23 0.71 -14.14
CA PHE A 156 -8.32 1.63 -14.44
C PHE A 156 -9.44 1.54 -13.39
N ALA A 157 -9.83 0.32 -13.02
CA ALA A 157 -10.80 0.08 -11.95
C ALA A 157 -10.31 0.67 -10.62
N TYR A 158 -9.05 0.41 -10.25
CA TYR A 158 -8.44 0.97 -9.06
C TYR A 158 -8.47 2.51 -9.05
N GLY A 159 -8.07 3.15 -10.17
CA GLY A 159 -8.14 4.59 -10.33
C GLY A 159 -9.55 5.14 -10.22
N TYR A 160 -10.54 4.47 -10.82
CA TYR A 160 -11.94 4.83 -10.72
C TYR A 160 -12.46 4.77 -9.27
N PHE A 161 -12.21 3.69 -8.54
CA PHE A 161 -12.63 3.56 -7.14
C PHE A 161 -11.93 4.58 -6.23
N SER A 162 -10.63 4.78 -6.41
CA SER A 162 -9.86 5.78 -5.67
C SER A 162 -10.41 7.20 -5.91
N SER A 163 -10.72 7.54 -7.16
CA SER A 163 -11.32 8.84 -7.51
C SER A 163 -12.68 9.05 -6.86
N ARG A 164 -13.54 8.02 -6.84
CA ARG A 164 -14.84 8.11 -6.16
C ARG A 164 -14.70 8.37 -4.67
N LEU A 165 -13.80 7.65 -4.00
CA LEU A 165 -13.54 7.85 -2.57
C LEU A 165 -13.01 9.26 -2.28
N ASP A 166 -12.10 9.77 -3.11
CA ASP A 166 -11.52 11.11 -2.95
C ASP A 166 -12.56 12.23 -3.16
N ILE A 167 -13.47 12.07 -4.14
CA ILE A 167 -14.60 13.00 -4.34
C ILE A 167 -15.52 12.99 -3.12
N HIS A 168 -15.87 11.82 -2.59
CA HIS A 168 -16.72 11.72 -1.40
C HIS A 168 -16.07 12.31 -0.16
N TYR A 169 -14.76 12.10 0.04
CA TYR A 169 -14.00 12.74 1.10
C TYR A 169 -13.99 14.26 0.98
N SER A 170 -13.87 14.78 -0.25
CA SER A 170 -13.88 16.22 -0.52
C SER A 170 -15.24 16.87 -0.27
N CYS A 171 -16.34 16.17 -0.56
CA CYS A 171 -17.70 16.68 -0.35
C CYS A 171 -18.22 16.47 1.07
N SER A 172 -17.85 15.39 1.75
CA SER A 172 -18.42 14.98 3.04
C SER A 172 -17.40 14.21 3.88
N PRO A 173 -16.39 14.91 4.44
CA PRO A 173 -15.28 14.27 5.14
C PRO A 173 -15.72 13.53 6.42
N ASN A 174 -16.80 13.98 7.07
CA ASN A 174 -17.35 13.36 8.29
C ASN A 174 -18.38 12.26 8.02
N SER A 175 -18.52 11.82 6.76
CA SER A 175 -19.38 10.69 6.42
C SER A 175 -18.59 9.39 6.51
N LEU A 176 -19.30 8.26 6.68
CA LEU A 176 -18.71 6.93 6.64
C LEU A 176 -17.79 6.73 5.41
N MET A 177 -18.19 7.26 4.24
CA MET A 177 -17.38 7.17 3.01
C MET A 177 -16.10 8.01 3.07
N GLY A 178 -16.14 9.15 3.75
CA GLY A 178 -14.95 9.98 4.01
C GLY A 178 -13.94 9.28 4.91
N GLU A 179 -14.40 8.62 5.97
CA GLU A 179 -13.53 7.85 6.87
C GLU A 179 -12.97 6.60 6.19
N LEU A 180 -13.80 5.89 5.42
CA LEU A 180 -13.35 4.78 4.60
C LEU A 180 -12.29 5.21 3.58
N CYS A 181 -12.40 6.42 3.01
CA CYS A 181 -11.36 6.98 2.14
C CYS A 181 -10.01 7.09 2.86
N VAL A 182 -9.99 7.57 4.11
CA VAL A 182 -8.76 7.69 4.91
C VAL A 182 -8.17 6.30 5.21
N ILE A 183 -9.01 5.33 5.57
CA ILE A 183 -8.58 3.94 5.83
C ILE A 183 -7.97 3.33 4.56
N VAL A 184 -8.69 3.42 3.44
CA VAL A 184 -8.22 2.92 2.14
C VAL A 184 -6.90 3.57 1.79
N ALA A 185 -6.79 4.91 1.87
CA ALA A 185 -5.57 5.67 1.59
C ALA A 185 -4.37 5.20 2.43
N GLY A 186 -4.56 4.90 3.72
CA GLY A 186 -3.52 4.33 4.56
C GLY A 186 -3.07 2.93 4.11
N CYS A 187 -4.03 2.11 3.66
CA CYS A 187 -3.76 0.76 3.17
C CYS A 187 -3.16 0.71 1.75
N GLN A 188 -3.24 1.79 0.96
CA GLN A 188 -2.79 1.82 -0.43
C GLN A 188 -1.31 1.48 -0.59
N PHE A 189 -0.44 1.89 0.34
CA PHE A 189 0.98 1.55 0.28
C PHE A 189 1.20 0.04 0.37
N GLY A 190 0.46 -0.65 1.23
CA GLY A 190 0.49 -2.11 1.33
C GLY A 190 -0.09 -2.75 0.08
N LEU A 191 -1.29 -2.32 -0.33
CA LEU A 191 -2.02 -2.89 -1.45
C LEU A 191 -1.28 -2.79 -2.79
N LEU A 192 -0.63 -1.66 -3.06
CA LEU A 192 0.10 -1.46 -4.33
C LEU A 192 1.45 -2.20 -4.36
N ARG A 193 2.08 -2.43 -3.21
CA ARG A 193 3.42 -3.04 -3.09
C ARG A 193 3.38 -4.54 -2.83
N GLY A 194 2.47 -4.99 -1.99
CA GLY A 194 2.43 -6.34 -1.44
C GLY A 194 1.45 -7.26 -2.16
N PRO A 195 1.58 -8.59 -1.95
CA PRO A 195 0.74 -9.58 -2.60
C PRO A 195 -0.74 -9.37 -2.28
N LEU A 196 -1.57 -9.38 -3.32
CA LEU A 196 -3.00 -9.11 -3.27
C LEU A 196 -3.70 -9.99 -2.22
N GLY A 197 -3.33 -11.28 -2.18
CA GLY A 197 -3.87 -12.25 -1.21
C GLY A 197 -3.70 -11.84 0.26
N ALA A 198 -2.59 -11.20 0.63
CA ALA A 198 -2.39 -10.72 1.99
C ALA A 198 -3.03 -9.34 2.22
N GLN A 199 -2.91 -8.45 1.23
CA GLN A 199 -3.32 -7.06 1.37
C GLN A 199 -4.84 -6.87 1.33
N ILE A 200 -5.56 -7.70 0.55
CA ILE A 200 -7.04 -7.68 0.53
C ILE A 200 -7.61 -8.11 1.88
N VAL A 201 -7.00 -9.08 2.57
CA VAL A 201 -7.45 -9.50 3.91
C VAL A 201 -7.31 -8.34 4.89
N PHE A 202 -6.15 -7.68 4.88
CA PHE A 202 -5.90 -6.53 5.74
C PHE A 202 -6.85 -5.37 5.44
N LEU A 203 -7.01 -5.00 4.17
CA LEU A 203 -7.93 -3.96 3.74
C LEU A 203 -9.38 -4.30 4.10
N GLY A 204 -9.83 -5.53 3.84
CA GLY A 204 -11.18 -6.00 4.17
C GLY A 204 -11.46 -5.94 5.66
N ALA A 205 -10.51 -6.39 6.50
CA ALA A 205 -10.62 -6.27 7.95
C ALA A 205 -10.68 -4.80 8.41
N ALA A 206 -9.83 -3.93 7.87
CA ALA A 206 -9.80 -2.52 8.20
C ALA A 206 -11.10 -1.80 7.79
N VAL A 207 -11.65 -2.12 6.61
CA VAL A 207 -12.93 -1.58 6.13
C VAL A 207 -14.09 -2.07 7.01
N VAL A 208 -14.15 -3.36 7.34
CA VAL A 208 -15.19 -3.89 8.23
C VAL A 208 -15.13 -3.24 9.60
N LEU A 209 -13.94 -3.11 10.18
CA LEU A 209 -13.76 -2.40 11.46
C LEU A 209 -14.16 -0.93 11.34
N GLY A 210 -13.79 -0.25 10.25
CA GLY A 210 -14.24 1.11 9.97
C GLY A 210 -15.76 1.22 9.93
N VAL A 211 -16.43 0.35 9.18
CA VAL A 211 -17.91 0.30 9.13
C VAL A 211 -18.52 -0.01 10.49
N LEU A 212 -17.90 -0.88 11.30
CA LEU A 212 -18.43 -1.21 12.63
C LEU A 212 -18.24 -0.06 13.63
N VAL A 213 -17.11 0.64 13.59
CA VAL A 213 -16.80 1.75 14.50
C VAL A 213 -17.60 2.99 14.12
N PHE A 214 -17.60 3.33 12.84
CA PHE A 214 -18.18 4.58 12.35
C PHE A 214 -19.62 4.41 11.84
N GLY A 215 -20.01 3.21 11.42
CA GLY A 215 -21.40 2.90 11.11
C GLY A 215 -22.27 2.70 12.37
N ARG A 216 -21.66 2.45 13.54
CA ARG A 216 -22.37 2.38 14.83
C ARG A 216 -22.24 3.64 15.69
N ASN A 217 -21.30 4.53 15.38
CA ASN A 217 -21.24 5.87 15.95
C ASN A 217 -21.56 6.90 14.87
N PRO A 218 -22.77 7.49 14.85
CA PRO A 218 -22.85 8.85 14.35
C PRO A 218 -21.91 9.63 15.28
N PHE A 219 -20.87 10.29 14.77
CA PHE A 219 -20.15 11.24 15.60
C PHE A 219 -21.19 12.16 16.21
N GLY A 220 -21.42 12.03 17.53
CA GLY A 220 -22.58 12.55 18.25
C GLY A 220 -22.60 14.06 18.29
N ILE A 221 -22.86 14.68 17.15
CA ILE A 221 -23.18 16.09 17.05
C ILE A 221 -24.54 16.36 17.71
N ASP A 222 -25.39 15.35 17.88
CA ASP A 222 -26.55 15.47 18.78
C ASP A 222 -26.14 15.71 20.23
N LYS A 223 -25.07 15.08 20.73
CA LYS A 223 -24.52 15.36 22.08
C LYS A 223 -23.81 16.71 22.18
N ILE A 224 -23.22 17.21 21.09
CA ILE A 224 -22.61 18.55 21.07
C ILE A 224 -23.71 19.63 20.99
N ARG A 225 -24.75 19.42 20.18
CA ARG A 225 -25.91 20.31 20.03
C ARG A 225 -26.76 20.38 21.30
N GLU A 226 -26.97 19.26 21.98
CA GLU A 226 -27.67 19.19 23.26
C GLU A 226 -26.85 19.80 24.42
N ARG A 227 -25.51 19.85 24.29
CA ARG A 227 -24.63 20.53 25.24
C ARG A 227 -24.61 22.04 25.03
N TYR A 228 -24.66 22.52 23.78
CA TYR A 228 -24.79 23.94 23.47
C TYR A 228 -26.17 24.50 23.84
N SER A 229 -27.26 23.77 23.58
CA SER A 229 -28.61 24.20 23.96
C SER A 229 -28.83 24.23 25.48
N ARG A 230 -28.13 23.38 26.25
CA ARG A 230 -28.17 23.41 27.73
C ARG A 230 -27.43 24.62 28.30
N VAL A 231 -26.35 25.06 27.65
CA VAL A 231 -25.58 26.24 28.04
C VAL A 231 -26.37 27.52 27.77
N GLU A 232 -27.05 27.65 26.63
CA GLU A 232 -27.94 28.80 26.34
C GLU A 232 -29.15 28.89 27.28
N SER A 233 -29.68 27.76 27.75
CA SER A 233 -30.79 27.72 28.72
C SER A 233 -30.41 28.07 30.16
N HIS A 234 -29.12 28.07 30.48
CA HIS A 234 -28.59 28.42 31.81
C HIS A 234 -28.18 29.90 31.90
N ASP A 235 -27.93 30.53 30.75
CA ASP A 235 -27.53 31.94 30.63
C ASP A 235 -28.73 32.89 30.44
N SER A 236 -29.95 32.35 30.46
CA SER A 236 -31.22 33.06 30.20
C SER A 236 -32.21 33.01 31.39
N ARG A 237 -31.73 32.69 32.60
CA ARG A 237 -32.46 32.79 33.88
C ARG A 237 -31.64 33.58 34.89
#